data_AF-A0A7K4IEQ0-F1
#
_entry.id   AF-A0A7K4IEQ0-F1
#
_cell.length_a   1.000
_cell.length_b   1.000
_cell.length_c   1.000
_cell.angle_alpha   90.00
_cell.angle_beta   90.00
_cell.angle_gamma   90.00
#
_symmetry.space_group_name_H-M   'P 1'
#
loop_
_entity.id
_entity.type
_entity.pdbx_description
1 polymer ?
#
loop_
_entity_poly.entity_id
_entity_poly.type
_entity_poly.pdbx_seq_one_letter_code
_entity_poly.pdbx_strand_id
1 'polypeptide(L)'
;MTNALEVFDDGTTEKVDVTKASLDSTKVFCIVDSTNKSIYIWQGRNADVRRRFVGAQVATNLRSEHGLHYRVRAEIEGEETSGFLNSL
;
A
#
# COMPACT_ATOMS: atom_id res chain seq x y z
N MET A 1 4.08 -3.55 -13.40
CA MET A 1 2.67 -3.12 -13.25
C MET A 1 2.06 -4.12 -12.32
N THR A 2 1.73 -3.66 -11.13
CA THR A 2 1.29 -4.51 -10.02
C THR A 2 -0.05 -4.03 -9.52
N ASN A 3 -0.96 -4.97 -9.24
CA ASN A 3 -2.27 -4.65 -8.69
C ASN A 3 -2.14 -4.07 -7.28
N ALA A 4 -2.75 -2.91 -7.06
CA ALA A 4 -2.82 -2.24 -5.78
C ALA A 4 -4.23 -1.73 -5.50
N LEU A 5 -4.47 -1.34 -4.25
CA LEU A 5 -5.64 -0.58 -3.86
C LEU A 5 -5.22 0.87 -3.56
N GLU A 6 -5.76 1.84 -4.30
CA GLU A 6 -5.74 3.24 -3.88
C GLU A 6 -6.72 3.44 -2.73
N VAL A 7 -6.30 4.16 -1.70
CA VAL A 7 -7.08 4.38 -0.47
C VAL A 7 -7.56 5.82 -0.39
N PHE A 8 -8.88 5.99 -0.23
CA PHE A 8 -9.52 7.29 -0.03
C PHE A 8 -9.76 7.58 1.46
N ASP A 9 -10.08 8.84 1.76
CA ASP A 9 -10.25 9.38 3.11
C ASP A 9 -11.55 8.94 3.80
N ASP A 10 -12.54 8.48 3.03
CA ASP A 10 -13.80 7.94 3.51
C ASP A 10 -13.76 6.44 3.85
N GLY A 11 -12.63 5.76 3.59
CA GLY A 11 -12.50 4.31 3.80
C GLY A 11 -12.68 3.47 2.54
N THR A 12 -13.11 4.07 1.42
CA THR A 12 -13.26 3.35 0.15
C THR A 12 -11.91 3.10 -0.53
N THR A 13 -11.90 2.11 -1.42
CA THR A 13 -10.71 1.72 -2.17
C THR A 13 -11.02 1.48 -3.64
N GLU A 14 -10.09 1.84 -4.52
CA GLU A 14 -10.14 1.52 -5.94
C GLU A 14 -8.98 0.62 -6.36
N LYS A 15 -9.26 -0.37 -7.21
CA LYS A 15 -8.22 -1.23 -7.78
C LYS A 15 -7.49 -0.47 -8.89
N VAL A 16 -6.18 -0.37 -8.77
CA VAL A 16 -5.32 0.36 -9.70
C VAL A 16 -4.09 -0.46 -10.04
N ASP A 17 -3.60 -0.32 -11.26
CA ASP A 17 -2.28 -0.82 -11.63
C ASP A 17 -1.22 0.24 -11.31
N VAL A 18 -0.26 -0.11 -10.47
CA VAL A 18 0.83 0.79 -10.11
C VAL A 18 2.16 0.34 -10.70
N THR A 19 2.99 1.33 -11.00
CA THR A 19 4.43 1.21 -11.27
C THR A 19 5.15 2.21 -10.38
N LYS A 20 6.47 2.09 -10.26
CA LYS A 20 7.28 3.10 -9.57
C LYS A 20 7.03 4.54 -10.05
N ALA A 21 6.74 4.72 -11.35
CA ALA A 21 6.52 6.04 -11.94
C ALA A 21 5.09 6.57 -11.73
N SER A 22 4.12 5.72 -11.35
CA SER A 22 2.72 6.12 -11.15
C SER A 22 2.35 6.31 -9.67
N LEU A 23 3.31 6.15 -8.76
CA LEU A 23 3.13 6.47 -7.35
C LEU A 23 3.07 7.99 -7.18
N ASP A 24 1.96 8.48 -6.61
CA ASP A 24 1.66 9.90 -6.46
C ASP A 24 1.78 10.34 -5.00
N SER A 25 2.54 11.42 -4.75
CA SER A 25 2.86 11.91 -3.40
C SER A 25 1.65 12.29 -2.55
N THR A 26 0.46 12.44 -3.11
CA THR A 26 -0.79 12.79 -2.40
C THR A 26 -1.67 11.58 -2.05
N LYS A 27 -1.24 10.38 -2.47
CA LYS A 27 -2.02 9.15 -2.38
C LYS A 27 -1.44 8.14 -1.40
N VAL A 28 -2.26 7.16 -1.06
CA VAL A 28 -1.87 5.98 -0.28
C VAL A 28 -2.28 4.75 -1.06
N PHE A 29 -1.37 3.80 -1.20
CA PHE A 29 -1.62 2.54 -1.90
C PHE A 29 -1.37 1.35 -1.00
N CYS A 30 -2.21 0.32 -1.08
CA CYS A 30 -1.96 -0.99 -0.49
C CYS A 30 -1.57 -1.98 -1.61
N ILE A 31 -0.36 -2.53 -1.53
CA ILE A 31 0.19 -3.47 -2.52
C ILE A 31 0.33 -4.85 -1.85
N VAL A 32 -0.16 -5.90 -2.50
CA VAL A 32 -0.02 -7.28 -2.00
C VAL A 32 1.07 -8.01 -2.78
N ASP A 33 2.21 -8.25 -2.13
CA ASP A 33 3.27 -9.12 -2.63
C ASP A 33 3.00 -10.56 -2.17
N SER A 34 2.43 -11.35 -3.08
CA SER A 34 2.10 -12.75 -2.81
C SER A 34 3.32 -13.68 -2.75
N THR A 35 4.44 -13.28 -3.34
CA THR A 35 5.70 -14.03 -3.37
C THR A 35 6.39 -13.95 -2.01
N ASN A 36 6.59 -12.74 -1.50
CA ASN A 36 7.26 -12.53 -0.21
C ASN A 36 6.30 -12.43 0.98
N LYS A 37 5.01 -12.74 0.78
CA LYS A 37 3.96 -12.70 1.81
C LYS A 37 3.96 -11.36 2.55
N SER A 38 4.03 -10.26 1.80
CA SER A 38 4.05 -8.91 2.35
C SER A 38 2.87 -8.09 1.82
N ILE A 39 2.34 -7.22 2.66
CA ILE A 39 1.34 -6.23 2.29
C ILE A 39 1.97 -4.88 2.59
N TYR A 40 2.29 -4.13 1.55
CA TYR A 40 2.90 -2.82 1.68
C TYR A 40 1.83 -1.73 1.71
N ILE A 41 1.96 -0.78 2.62
CA ILE A 41 1.23 0.47 2.65
C ILE A 41 2.21 1.53 2.16
N TRP A 42 2.13 1.91 0.89
CA TRP A 42 2.91 3.03 0.39
C TRP A 42 2.20 4.34 0.72
N GLN A 43 2.94 5.28 1.33
CA GLN A 43 2.42 6.55 1.81
C GLN A 43 3.13 7.70 1.11
N GLY A 44 2.41 8.39 0.23
CA GLY A 44 2.88 9.63 -0.36
C GLY A 44 3.21 10.66 0.72
N ARG A 45 4.32 11.37 0.57
CA ARG A 45 4.83 12.35 1.55
C ARG A 45 3.85 13.49 1.80
N ASN A 46 3.01 13.81 0.83
CA ASN A 46 1.95 14.83 0.89
C ASN A 46 0.55 14.23 1.10
N ALA A 47 0.42 12.91 1.30
CA ALA A 47 -0.88 12.29 1.54
C ALA A 47 -1.43 12.72 2.91
N ASP A 48 -2.73 13.00 2.96
CA ASP A 48 -3.43 13.42 4.17
C ASP A 48 -3.33 12.38 5.30
N VAL A 49 -3.28 12.86 6.55
CA VAL A 49 -3.15 12.02 7.75
C VAL A 49 -4.28 10.99 7.82
N ARG A 50 -5.49 11.36 7.44
CA ARG A 50 -6.66 10.47 7.45
C ARG A 50 -6.47 9.31 6.48
N ARG A 51 -5.99 9.57 5.26
CA ARG A 51 -5.70 8.50 4.27
C ARG A 51 -4.64 7.53 4.77
N ARG A 52 -3.60 8.03 5.43
CA ARG A 52 -2.55 7.17 6.04
C ARG A 52 -3.11 6.26 7.12
N PHE A 53 -3.99 6.79 7.97
CA PHE A 53 -4.66 6.02 9.01
C PHE A 53 -5.60 4.94 8.43
N VAL A 54 -6.45 5.34 7.48
CA VAL A 54 -7.34 4.41 6.77
C VAL A 54 -6.55 3.33 6.03
N GLY A 55 -5.42 3.68 5.41
CA GLY A 55 -4.56 2.72 4.72
C GLY A 55 -4.05 1.59 5.62
N ALA A 56 -3.74 1.90 6.89
CA ALA A 56 -3.38 0.87 7.87
C ALA A 56 -4.53 -0.09 8.18
N GLN A 57 -5.76 0.42 8.24
CA GLN A 57 -6.96 -0.41 8.42
C GLN A 57 -7.20 -1.31 7.20
N VAL A 58 -7.11 -0.75 5.98
CA VAL A 58 -7.27 -1.51 4.72
C VAL A 58 -6.24 -2.64 4.63
N ALA A 59 -4.97 -2.37 4.92
CA ALA A 59 -3.93 -3.40 4.90
C ALA A 59 -4.13 -4.48 5.97
N THR A 60 -4.71 -4.13 7.12
CA THR A 60 -5.07 -5.09 8.17
C THR A 60 -6.21 -6.01 7.73
N ASN A 61 -7.19 -5.47 7.00
CA ASN A 61 -8.28 -6.26 6.41
C ASN A 61 -7.72 -7.20 5.32
N LEU A 62 -6.88 -6.69 4.42
CA LEU A 62 -6.19 -7.51 3.42
C LEU A 62 -5.39 -8.65 4.07
N ARG A 63 -4.67 -8.38 5.16
CA ARG A 63 -3.95 -9.43 5.90
C ARG A 63 -4.89 -10.50 6.44
N SER A 64 -6.06 -10.12 6.91
CA SER A 64 -7.07 -11.05 7.42
C SER A 64 -7.62 -11.94 6.30
N GLU A 65 -7.80 -11.39 5.10
CA GLU A 65 -8.27 -12.11 3.91
C GLU A 65 -7.20 -13.06 3.34
N HIS A 66 -5.94 -12.63 3.27
CA HIS A 66 -4.84 -13.44 2.72
C HIS A 66 -4.25 -14.45 3.71
N GLY A 67 -4.38 -14.17 5.01
CA GLY A 67 -3.95 -15.05 6.10
C GLY A 67 -2.80 -14.47 6.93
N LEU A 68 -2.72 -14.91 8.18
CA LEU A 68 -1.85 -14.36 9.23
C LEU A 68 -0.35 -14.44 8.95
N HIS A 69 0.07 -15.25 7.97
CA HIS A 69 1.44 -15.39 7.51
C HIS A 69 1.92 -14.21 6.66
N TYR A 70 1.01 -13.35 6.18
CA TYR A 70 1.36 -12.09 5.56
C TYR A 70 1.79 -11.05 6.61
N ARG A 71 2.80 -10.25 6.27
CA ARG A 71 3.30 -9.15 7.09
C ARG A 71 2.93 -7.80 6.47
N VAL A 72 2.26 -6.95 7.25
CA VAL A 72 1.98 -5.55 6.86
C VAL A 72 3.24 -4.71 7.10
N ARG A 73 3.61 -3.88 6.12
CA ARG A 73 4.80 -3.02 6.14
C ARG A 73 4.42 -1.63 5.64
N ALA A 74 4.79 -0.59 6.36
CA ALA A 74 4.62 0.78 5.89
C ALA A 74 5.86 1.24 5.12
N GLU A 75 5.65 1.90 3.99
CA GLU A 75 6.70 2.42 3.11
C GLU A 75 6.40 3.91 2.87
N ILE A 76 7.34 4.78 3.21
CA ILE A 76 7.19 6.23 3.07
C ILE A 76 7.88 6.65 1.78
N GLU A 77 7.24 7.54 1.01
CA GLU A 77 7.82 8.09 -0.21
C GLU A 77 9.24 8.68 0.02
N GLY A 78 10.20 8.18 -0.74
CA GLY A 78 11.61 8.55 -0.66
C GLY A 78 12.42 7.77 0.39
N GLU A 79 11.78 6.91 1.17
CA GLU A 79 12.40 6.05 2.18
C GLU A 79 12.08 4.56 1.94
N GLU A 80 11.64 4.23 0.72
CA GLU A 80 11.17 2.89 0.41
C GLU A 80 12.27 1.84 0.47
N THR A 81 11.94 0.70 1.05
CA THR A 81 12.84 -0.44 1.09
C THR A 81 13.00 -1.08 -0.29
N SER A 82 14.13 -1.72 -0.53
CA SER A 82 14.33 -2.51 -1.76
C SER A 82 13.29 -3.64 -1.90
N GLY A 83 12.79 -4.16 -0.78
CA GLY A 83 11.72 -5.16 -0.78
C GLY A 83 10.43 -4.65 -1.41
N PHE A 84 10.03 -3.41 -1.08
CA PHE A 84 8.90 -2.76 -1.72
C PHE A 84 9.16 -2.47 -3.20
N LEU A 85 10.31 -1.88 -3.53
CA LEU A 85 10.62 -1.51 -4.92
C LEU A 85 10.64 -2.73 -5.86
N ASN A 86 11.08 -3.89 -5.37
CA ASN A 86 11.07 -5.14 -6.13
C ASN A 86 9.68 -5.78 -6.27
N SER A 87 8.68 -5.28 -5.53
CA SER A 87 7.30 -5.77 -5.57
C SER A 87 6.40 -5.05 -6.59
N LEU A 88 6.90 -4.03 -7.29
CA LEU A 88 6.15 -3.17 -8.23
C LEU A 88 6.26 -3.61 -9.70
#